data_AF-A0A924LQV3-F1
#
_entry.id   AF-A0A924LQV3-F1
#
_cell.length_a   1.000
_cell.length_b   1.000
_cell.length_c   1.000
_cell.angle_alpha   90.00
_cell.angle_beta   90.00
_cell.angle_gamma   90.00
#
_symmetry.space_group_name_H-M   'P 1'
#
loop_
_entity.id
_entity.type
_entity.pdbx_description
1 polymer ?
#
loop_
_entity_poly.entity_id
_entity_poly.type
_entity_poly.pdbx_seq_one_letter_code
_entity_poly.pdbx_strand_id
1 'polypeptide(L)' 'MTTQIAVRLPDDLVVALDEVVARGAATDRADMVIRALRRELRRQRAITDLDRINGDDDAELDAWISHVVGPAVD' A
#
# COMPACT_ATOMS: atom_id res chain seq x y z
N MET A 1 1.50 2.47 -22.33
CA MET A 1 2.93 2.74 -22.55
C MET A 1 3.73 2.24 -21.37
N THR A 2 4.96 1.78 -21.61
CA THR A 2 5.91 1.36 -20.57
C THR A 2 7.20 2.16 -20.72
N THR A 3 7.83 2.50 -19.61
CA THR A 3 9.12 3.20 -19.58
C THR A 3 10.18 2.24 -19.04
N GLN A 4 11.32 2.15 -19.71
CA GLN A 4 12.46 1.35 -19.23
C GLN A 4 13.37 2.22 -18.36
N ILE A 5 13.83 1.65 -17.25
CA ILE A 5 14.76 2.29 -16.32
C ILE A 5 15.94 1.35 -16.04
N ALA A 6 17.10 1.92 -15.73
CA ALA A 6 18.22 1.17 -15.16
C ALA A 6 18.19 1.28 -13.64
N VAL A 7 18.25 0.14 -12.93
CA VAL A 7 18.22 0.09 -11.46
C VAL A 7 19.45 -0.67 -10.98
N ARG A 8 20.08 -0.17 -9.91
CA ARG A 8 21.13 -0.91 -9.20
C ARG A 8 20.48 -1.75 -8.12
N LEU A 9 20.73 -3.06 -8.17
CA LEU A 9 20.28 -4.01 -7.16
C LEU A 9 21.48 -4.79 -6.64
N PRO A 10 21.47 -5.21 -5.37
CA PRO A 10 22.38 -6.22 -4.86
C PRO A 10 22.36 -7.49 -5.73
N ASP A 11 23.53 -8.10 -5.94
CA ASP A 11 23.69 -9.27 -6.83
C ASP A 11 22.83 -10.46 -6.38
N ASP A 12 22.69 -10.68 -5.08
CA ASP A 12 21.86 -11.74 -4.50
C ASP A 12 20.37 -11.58 -4.86
N LEU A 13 19.87 -10.34 -4.91
CA LEU A 13 18.50 -10.07 -5.35
C LEU A 13 18.32 -10.31 -6.86
N VAL A 14 19.35 -10.02 -7.66
CA VAL A 14 19.32 -10.32 -9.11
C VAL A 14 19.31 -11.83 -9.34
N VAL A 15 20.12 -12.59 -8.58
CA VAL A 15 20.11 -14.06 -8.63
C VAL A 15 18.74 -14.63 -8.26
N ALA A 16 18.14 -14.16 -7.15
CA ALA A 16 16.81 -14.61 -6.76
C ALA A 16 15.74 -14.27 -7.81
N LEU A 17 15.83 -13.08 -8.43
CA LEU A 17 14.93 -12.67 -9.51
C LEU A 17 15.06 -13.58 -10.74
N ASP A 18 16.29 -13.94 -11.10
CA ASP A 18 16.57 -14.85 -12.21
C ASP A 18 16.04 -16.25 -11.97
N GLU A 19 16.19 -16.77 -10.74
CA GLU A 19 15.63 -18.07 -10.39
C GLU A 19 14.10 -18.10 -10.50
N VAL A 20 13.42 -17.01 -10.13
CA VAL A 20 11.94 -16.91 -10.24
C VAL A 20 11.51 -17.02 -11.70
N VAL A 21 12.22 -16.35 -12.60
CA VAL A 21 11.95 -16.40 -14.05
C VAL A 21 12.31 -17.78 -14.61
N ALA A 22 13.45 -18.35 -14.23
CA ALA A 22 13.89 -19.67 -14.67
C ALA A 22 12.93 -20.79 -14.26
N ARG A 23 12.29 -20.66 -13.09
CA ARG A 23 11.25 -21.58 -12.62
C ARG A 23 9.88 -21.34 -13.27
N GLY A 24 9.74 -20.33 -14.13
CA GLY A 24 8.49 -19.97 -14.80
C GLY A 24 7.44 -19.31 -13.90
N ALA A 25 7.83 -18.86 -12.70
CA ALA A 25 6.90 -18.21 -11.75
C ALA A 25 6.59 -16.74 -12.13
N ALA A 26 7.39 -16.16 -13.02
CA ALA A 26 7.14 -14.88 -13.68
C ALA A 26 7.53 -14.98 -15.16
N THR A 27 6.85 -14.22 -16.02
CA THR A 27 7.10 -14.26 -17.48
C THR A 27 8.44 -13.64 -17.84
N ASP A 28 8.85 -12.60 -17.11
CA ASP A 28 10.15 -11.94 -17.23
C ASP A 28 10.51 -11.25 -15.90
N ARG A 29 11.71 -10.65 -15.85
CA ARG A 29 12.20 -9.91 -14.67
C ARG A 29 11.28 -8.73 -14.31
N ALA A 30 10.71 -8.06 -15.32
CA ALA A 30 9.87 -6.89 -15.11
C ALA A 30 8.53 -7.26 -14.47
N ASP A 31 7.91 -8.39 -14.85
CA ASP A 31 6.68 -8.90 -14.24
C ASP A 31 6.87 -9.11 -12.73
N MET A 32 7.96 -9.77 -12.33
CA MET A 32 8.26 -9.96 -10.90
C MET A 32 8.50 -8.62 -10.19
N VAL A 33 9.24 -7.69 -10.79
CA VAL A 33 9.47 -6.34 -10.22
C VAL A 33 8.16 -5.57 -10.09
N ILE A 34 7.28 -5.62 -11.09
CA ILE A 34 5.95 -4.97 -11.07
C ILE A 34 5.08 -5.55 -9.96
N ARG A 35 5.06 -6.89 -9.80
CA ARG A 35 4.30 -7.55 -8.72
C ARG A 35 4.81 -7.12 -7.35
N ALA A 36 6.12 -7.10 -7.15
CA ALA A 36 6.74 -6.65 -5.90
C ALA A 36 6.40 -5.17 -5.61
N LEU A 37 6.54 -4.30 -6.61
CA LEU A 37 6.25 -2.87 -6.46
C LEU A 37 4.77 -2.62 -6.16
N ARG A 38 3.84 -3.31 -6.84
CA ARG A 38 2.41 -3.21 -6.55
C ARG A 38 2.05 -3.68 -5.14
N ARG A 39 2.72 -4.73 -4.64
CA ARG A 39 2.52 -5.19 -3.26
C ARG A 39 2.95 -4.12 -2.27
N GLU A 40 4.11 -3.49 -2.50
CA GLU A 40 4.63 -2.45 -1.62
C GLU A 40 3.77 -1.18 -1.65
N LEU A 41 3.34 -0.73 -2.83
CA LEU A 41 2.45 0.43 -2.95
C LEU A 41 1.10 0.20 -2.27
N ARG A 42 0.54 -1.02 -2.35
CA ARG A 42 -0.68 -1.36 -1.60
C ARG A 42 -0.45 -1.31 -0.09
N ARG A 43 0.70 -1.80 0.40
CA ARG A 43 1.07 -1.74 1.81
C ARG A 43 1.18 -0.29 2.30
N GLN A 44 1.85 0.56 1.54
CA GLN A 44 2.02 1.98 1.90
C GLN A 44 0.69 2.72 1.96
N ARG A 45 -0.20 2.51 0.97
CA ARG A 45 -1.55 3.10 1.00
C ARG A 45 -2.34 2.70 2.24
N ALA A 46 -2.35 1.41 2.59
CA ALA A 46 -3.03 0.94 3.78
C ALA A 46 -2.49 1.58 5.07
N ILE A 47 -1.18 1.82 5.16
CA ILE A 47 -0.56 2.51 6.30
C ILE A 47 -1.00 3.97 6.33
N THR A 48 -0.91 4.68 5.20
CA THR A 48 -1.33 6.08 5.11
C THR A 48 -2.82 6.26 5.42
N ASP A 49 -3.67 5.33 4.99
CA ASP A 49 -5.09 5.37 5.29
C ASP A 49 -5.35 5.16 6.79
N LEU A 50 -4.61 4.25 7.43
CA LEU A 50 -4.67 4.06 8.88
C LEU A 50 -4.19 5.31 9.64
N ASP A 51 -3.11 5.95 9.20
CA ASP A 51 -2.62 7.19 9.81
C ASP A 51 -3.64 8.33 9.70
N ARG A 52 -4.41 8.39 8.61
CA ARG A 52 -5.51 9.35 8.47
C ARG A 52 -6.65 9.04 9.44
N ILE A 53 -7.08 7.78 9.53
CA ILE A 53 -8.16 7.37 10.44
C ILE A 53 -7.76 7.60 11.91
N ASN A 54 -6.50 7.35 12.27
CA ASN A 54 -6.01 7.55 13.64
C ASN A 54 -5.67 9.01 13.96
N GLY A 55 -5.55 9.87 12.94
CA GLY A 55 -5.19 11.29 13.09
C GLY A 55 -6.40 12.22 13.14
N ASP A 56 -7.57 11.80 12.65
CA ASP A 56 -8.85 12.49 12.87
C ASP A 56 -9.34 12.16 14.29
N ASP A 57 -8.86 12.93 15.29
CA ASP A 57 -9.69 13.22 16.46
C ASP A 57 -10.81 14.14 15.94
N ASP A 58 -11.89 13.53 15.42
CA ASP A 58 -13.04 14.22 14.84
C ASP A 58 -13.88 14.90 15.94
N ALA A 59 -13.30 15.89 16.62
CA ALA A 59 -14.00 16.75 17.57
C ALA A 59 -15.20 17.45 16.91
N GLU A 60 -15.15 17.64 15.59
CA GLU A 60 -16.31 18.06 14.80
C GLU A 60 -17.37 16.96 14.77
N LEU A 61 -17.09 15.74 14.30
CA LEU A 61 -18.07 14.64 14.29
C LEU A 61 -18.70 14.39 15.68
N ASP A 62 -17.92 14.46 16.75
CA ASP A 62 -18.41 14.34 18.13
C ASP A 62 -19.40 15.46 18.50
N ALA A 63 -19.13 16.69 18.08
CA ALA A 63 -20.05 17.81 18.28
C ALA A 63 -21.36 17.64 17.50
N TRP A 64 -21.31 17.07 16.29
CA TRP A 64 -22.51 16.77 15.49
C TRP A 64 -23.33 15.63 16.11
N ILE A 65 -22.68 14.56 16.59
CA ILE A 65 -23.34 13.45 17.30
C ILE A 65 -24.06 13.95 18.56
N SER A 66 -23.41 14.82 19.33
CA SER A 66 -24.02 15.45 20.52
C SER A 66 -25.25 16.30 20.20
N HIS A 67 -25.41 16.81 18.98
CA HIS A 67 -26.55 17.65 18.61
C HIS A 67 -27.76 16.82 18.13
N VAL A 68 -27.51 15.65 17.53
CA VAL A 68 -28.55 14.73 17.05
C VAL A 68 -29.13 13.87 18.17
N VAL A 69 -28.30 13.51 19.15
CA VAL A 69 -28.77 12.90 20.41
C VAL A 69 -29.28 14.03 21.31
N GLY A 70 -30.50 14.52 21.05
CA GLY A 70 -31.20 15.41 21.98
C GLY A 70 -31.31 14.77 23.38
N PRO A 71 -31.44 15.57 24.46
CA PRO A 71 -31.45 15.04 25.82
C PRO A 71 -32.53 13.96 25.93
N ALA A 72 -32.16 12.80 26.49
CA ALA A 72 -33.10 11.75 26.81
C ALA A 72 -34.29 12.39 27.55
N VAL A 73 -35.44 12.40 26.90
CA VAL A 73 -36.68 12.91 27.47
C VAL A 73 -37.08 11.89 28.54
N ASP A 74 -37.02 12.32 29.79
CA ASP A 74 -37.48 11.60 30.98
C ASP A 74 -39.00 11.37 30.93
#